data_AF-A0A926BXY7-F1
#
_entry.id   AF-A0A926BXY7-F1
#
_cell.length_a   1.000
_cell.length_b   1.000
_cell.length_c   1.000
_cell.angle_alpha   90.00
_cell.angle_beta   90.00
_cell.angle_gamma   90.00
#
_symmetry.space_group_name_H-M   'P 1'
#
loop_
_entity.id
_entity.type
_entity.pdbx_description
1 polymer ?
#
loop_
_entity_poly.entity_id
_entity_poly.type
_entity_poly.pdbx_seq_one_letter_code
_entity_poly.pdbx_strand_id
1 'polypeptide(L)' 'MKTQWIVGSAVVIAVGLTLSSFLGVFESRVDYNTQVKPLLNKNCIACHGGVKKASGFSLLFKHEALAPAKSGKPA' A
#
# COMPACT_ATOMS: atom_id res chain seq x y z
N MET A 1 21.99 -39.48 -17.02
CA MET A 1 22.79 -38.36 -16.47
C MET A 1 22.27 -36.99 -16.93
N LYS A 2 22.33 -36.59 -18.22
CA LYS A 2 21.87 -35.26 -18.68
C LYS A 2 20.43 -34.88 -18.28
N THR A 3 19.49 -35.83 -18.36
CA THR A 3 18.08 -35.61 -18.00
C THR A 3 17.88 -35.26 -16.52
N GLN A 4 18.68 -35.83 -15.62
CA GLN A 4 18.59 -35.55 -14.18
C GLN A 4 19.05 -34.12 -13.84
N TRP A 5 20.04 -33.61 -14.57
CA TRP A 5 20.50 -32.22 -14.44
C TRP A 5 19.45 -31.23 -14.95
N ILE A 6 18.78 -31.56 -16.06
CA ILE A 6 17.69 -30.73 -16.61
C ILE A 6 16.51 -30.68 -15.63
N VAL A 7 16.11 -31.84 -15.09
CA VAL A 7 15.01 -31.92 -14.11
C VAL A 7 15.37 -31.19 -12.82
N GLY A 8 16.59 -31.36 -12.30
CA GLY A 8 17.05 -30.66 -11.10
C GLY A 8 17.00 -29.13 -11.25
N SER A 9 17.52 -28.61 -12.37
CA SER A 9 17.49 -27.16 -12.64
C SER A 9 16.08 -26.61 -12.78
N ALA A 10 15.17 -27.34 -13.46
CA ALA A 10 13.78 -26.94 -13.60
C ALA A 10 13.06 -26.84 -12.24
N VAL A 11 13.31 -27.81 -11.33
CA VAL A 11 12.74 -27.80 -9.98
C VAL A 11 13.27 -26.61 -9.16
N VAL A 12 14.56 -26.32 -9.21
CA VAL A 12 15.15 -25.19 -8.48
C VAL A 12 14.56 -23.85 -8.95
N ILE A 13 14.39 -23.67 -10.26
CA ILE A 13 13.77 -22.45 -10.81
C ILE A 13 12.30 -22.34 -10.39
N ALA A 14 11.54 -23.44 -10.47
CA ALA A 14 10.14 -23.45 -10.06
C ALA A 14 9.98 -23.13 -8.57
N VAL A 15 10.83 -23.69 -7.71
CA VAL A 15 10.85 -23.41 -6.27
C VAL A 15 11.27 -21.96 -5.99
N GLY A 16 12.29 -21.46 -6.68
CA GLY A 16 12.73 -20.07 -6.55
C GLY A 16 11.63 -19.07 -6.93
N LEU A 17 10.90 -19.33 -8.01
CA LEU A 17 9.78 -18.51 -8.46
C LEU A 17 8.61 -18.53 -7.46
N THR A 18 8.20 -19.70 -6.97
CA THR A 18 7.10 -19.81 -6.01
C THR A 18 7.44 -19.15 -4.68
N LEU A 19 8.68 -19.31 -4.19
CA LEU A 19 9.14 -18.70 -2.94
C LEU A 19 9.21 -17.17 -3.03
N SER A 20 9.64 -16.65 -4.19
CA SER A 20 9.75 -15.20 -4.43
C SER A 20 8.38 -14.50 -4.38
N SER A 21 7.34 -15.14 -4.92
CA SER A 21 5.96 -14.64 -4.82
C SER A 21 5.42 -14.69 -3.39
N PHE A 22 5.79 -15.71 -2.62
CA PHE A 22 5.33 -15.87 -1.24
C PHE A 22 6.01 -14.89 -0.27
N LEU A 23 7.29 -14.58 -0.50
CA LEU A 23 8.08 -13.68 0.34
C LEU A 23 7.87 -12.20 0.02
N GLY A 24 7.07 -11.86 -0.99
CA GLY A 24 6.76 -10.47 -1.33
C GLY A 24 7.99 -9.63 -1.70
N VAL A 25 9.03 -10.27 -2.26
CA VAL A 25 10.35 -9.65 -2.53
C VAL A 25 10.23 -8.41 -3.44
N PHE A 26 9.18 -8.34 -4.26
CA PHE A 26 8.92 -7.22 -5.17
C PHE A 26 7.80 -6.28 -4.71
N GLU A 27 7.29 -6.42 -3.48
CA GLU A 27 6.17 -5.60 -3.03
C GLU A 27 6.63 -4.17 -2.67
N SER A 28 6.34 -3.23 -3.57
CA SER A 28 6.56 -1.81 -3.33
C SER A 28 5.45 -1.26 -2.44
N ARG A 29 5.73 -1.09 -1.15
CA ARG A 29 4.77 -0.50 -0.20
C ARG A 29 4.50 0.96 -0.56
N VAL A 30 3.23 1.32 -0.71
CA VAL A 30 2.81 2.72 -0.87
C VAL A 30 2.95 3.44 0.46
N ASP A 31 3.75 4.52 0.47
CA ASP A 31 3.90 5.37 1.64
C ASP A 31 2.93 6.57 1.61
N TYR A 32 2.19 6.76 2.70
CA TYR A 32 1.16 7.78 2.76
C TYR A 32 1.74 9.19 2.68
N ASN A 33 2.85 9.47 3.36
CA ASN A 33 3.37 10.83 3.47
C ASN A 33 4.05 11.30 2.18
N THR A 34 4.75 10.40 1.50
CA THR A 34 5.53 10.71 0.30
C THR A 34 4.74 10.55 -0.99
N GLN A 35 3.79 9.61 -1.05
CA GLN A 35 3.06 9.31 -2.29
C GLN A 35 1.60 9.79 -2.26
N VAL A 36 0.89 9.64 -1.15
CA VAL A 36 -0.55 9.94 -1.08
C VAL A 36 -0.82 11.39 -0.67
N LYS A 37 -0.24 11.83 0.45
CA LYS A 37 -0.46 13.15 1.05
C LYS A 37 -0.23 14.31 0.08
N PRO A 38 0.78 14.32 -0.81
CA PRO A 38 0.96 15.40 -1.78
C PRO A 38 -0.22 15.55 -2.75
N LEU A 39 -0.87 14.45 -3.13
CA LEU A 39 -2.06 14.46 -3.99
C LEU A 39 -3.27 15.07 -3.26
N LEU A 40 -3.43 14.72 -1.98
CA LEU A 40 -4.49 15.24 -1.12
C LEU A 40 -4.26 16.72 -0.75
N ASN A 41 -3.01 17.13 -0.59
CA ASN A 41 -2.64 18.53 -0.33
C ASN A 41 -3.12 19.45 -1.47
N LYS A 42 -3.00 18.97 -2.72
CA LYS A 42 -3.39 19.75 -3.91
C LYS A 42 -4.90 19.90 -4.04
N ASN A 43 -5.68 18.88 -3.68
CA ASN A 43 -7.09 18.81 -4.07
C ASN A 43 -8.08 18.80 -2.89
N CYS A 44 -7.65 18.41 -1.68
CA CYS A 44 -8.58 18.02 -0.61
C CYS A 44 -8.32 18.73 0.73
N ILE A 45 -7.06 18.94 1.12
CA ILE A 45 -6.68 19.48 2.45
C ILE A 45 -7.25 20.88 2.71
N ALA A 46 -7.51 21.68 1.66
CA ALA A 46 -8.15 22.98 1.82
C ALA A 46 -9.48 22.91 2.60
N CYS A 47 -10.22 21.81 2.46
CA CYS A 47 -11.45 21.54 3.21
C CYS A 47 -11.29 20.44 4.26
N HIS A 48 -10.53 19.40 3.97
CA HIS A 48 -10.32 18.23 4.83
C HIS A 48 -8.92 18.19 5.44
N GLY A 49 -8.43 19.34 5.90
CA GLY A 49 -7.18 19.47 6.65
C GLY A 49 -7.41 19.50 8.17
N GLY A 50 -6.35 19.67 8.95
CA GLY A 50 -6.43 19.65 10.41
C GLY A 50 -7.20 20.82 11.04
N VAL A 51 -7.29 21.97 10.37
CA VAL A 51 -7.98 23.16 10.90
C VAL A 51 -9.46 23.15 10.52
N LYS A 52 -9.78 23.18 9.22
CA LYS A 52 -11.17 23.24 8.74
C LYS A 52 -11.93 21.94 8.96
N LYS A 53 -11.26 20.79 8.81
CA LYS A 53 -11.75 19.42 9.07
C LYS A 53 -13.24 19.25 8.73
N ALA A 54 -13.61 19.64 7.50
CA ALA A 54 -15.02 19.68 7.10
C ALA A 54 -15.66 18.29 7.28
N SER A 55 -16.89 18.26 7.81
CA SER A 55 -17.61 17.03 8.15
C SER A 55 -16.88 16.10 9.12
N GLY A 56 -16.03 16.65 9.99
CA GLY A 56 -15.24 15.88 10.95
C GLY A 56 -14.14 15.02 10.32
N PHE A 57 -13.87 15.22 9.02
CA PHE A 57 -12.94 14.39 8.24
C PHE A 57 -11.64 15.15 7.93
N SER A 58 -10.50 14.51 8.21
CA SER A 58 -9.15 15.05 7.98
C SER A 58 -8.29 14.07 7.21
N LEU A 59 -7.56 14.60 6.22
CA LEU A 59 -6.57 13.94 5.40
C LEU A 59 -5.15 14.40 5.76
N LEU A 60 -4.97 15.09 6.89
CA LEU A 60 -3.67 15.59 7.29
C LEU A 60 -2.72 14.45 7.71
N PHE A 61 -3.29 13.44 8.37
CA PHE A 61 -2.58 12.24 8.83
C PHE A 61 -3.35 10.98 8.46
N LYS A 62 -2.62 9.89 8.17
CA LYS A 62 -3.22 8.60 7.77
C LYS A 62 -4.23 8.07 8.79
N HIS A 63 -3.96 8.19 10.08
CA HIS A 63 -4.86 7.67 11.12
C HIS A 63 -6.17 8.47 11.19
N GLU A 64 -6.15 9.78 10.90
CA GLU A 64 -7.36 10.58 10.84
C GLU A 64 -8.16 10.29 9.57
N ALA A 65 -7.47 10.03 8.45
CA ALA A 65 -8.11 9.67 7.18
C ALA A 65 -8.88 8.34 7.26
N LEU A 66 -8.51 7.47 8.20
CA LEU A 66 -9.16 6.18 8.44
C LEU A 66 -10.13 6.21 9.63
N ALA A 67 -10.22 7.34 10.34
CA ALA A 67 -11.12 7.48 11.47
C ALA A 67 -12.58 7.63 11.01
N PRO A 68 -13.57 7.31 11.87
CA PRO A 68 -14.96 7.62 11.58
C PRO A 68 -15.18 9.10 11.28
N ALA A 69 -15.89 9.39 10.18
CA ALA A 69 -16.34 10.73 9.85
C ALA A 69 -17.59 11.11 10.68
N LYS A 70 -18.17 12.30 10.42
CA LYS A 70 -19.41 12.76 11.09
C LYS A 70 -20.58 11.76 11.02
N SER A 71 -20.60 10.88 10.03
CA SER A 71 -21.60 9.81 9.90
C SER A 71 -21.43 8.65 10.90
N GLY A 72 -20.33 8.63 11.67
CA GLY A 72 -19.94 7.51 12.51
C GLY A 72 -19.30 6.34 11.74
N LYS A 73 -19.13 6.46 10.42
CA LYS A 73 -18.49 5.45 9.55
C LYS A 73 -17.19 6.01 8.98
N PRO A 74 -16.17 5.17 8.71
CA PRO A 74 -15.01 5.61 7.92
C PRO A 74 -15.46 6.12 6.55
N ALA A 75 -14.69 7.08 6.01
CA ALA A 75 -14.95 7.73 4.74
C ALA A 75 -14.78 6.80 3.53
#